data_AF-A0A7S1VS15-F1
#
_entry.id   AF-A0A7S1VS15-F1
#
_cell.length_a   1.000
_cell.length_b   1.000
_cell.length_c   1.000
_cell.angle_alpha   90.00
_cell.angle_beta   90.00
_cell.angle_gamma   90.00
#
_symmetry.space_group_name_H-M   'P 1'
#
loop_
_entity.id
_entity.type
_entity.pdbx_description
1 polymer ?
#
loop_
_entity_poly.entity_id
_entity_poly.type
_entity_poly.pdbx_seq_one_letter_code
_entity_poly.pdbx_strand_id
1 'polypeptide(L)'
;TTDDRAKKETEEHSSGRSITNKRMPTIIGGSVPVVEHDGLSIVEWAGNVASKNDTLSIATVEVTQPTSEPWLTLDYDEWLCVTSGSIQLHYMDANDEEITLTVRQGQTAFVSKGERFRPVFDEPTKYIPVCFPAFRPDRCKREGGDDVTEKLKKLHDAPAPQHIDKNDYKDYEVLYHMCQTRLWEEAVAQERAYFPPTFEADGMFTHATAVPARLITTANHFYTHTQGDWICIQLSRKALYKLGIDTIFEEAKPVGTTDSNSSWEAWVCPHIYGGIPTHIDGIVTKTFRMEREPDGAFLSIVGLTDV
;
A
#
# COMPACT_ATOMS: atom_id res chain seq x y z
N THR A 1 24.69 72.65 24.83
CA THR A 1 23.26 72.78 25.19
C THR A 1 22.45 72.04 24.13
N THR A 2 21.64 71.07 24.60
CA THR A 2 20.60 70.29 23.89
C THR A 2 21.09 69.43 22.72
N ASP A 3 21.37 68.13 22.83
CA ASP A 3 20.64 66.97 23.41
C ASP A 3 19.58 66.34 22.47
N ASP A 4 19.89 65.08 22.16
CA ASP A 4 19.05 63.91 21.88
C ASP A 4 18.14 63.70 20.64
N ARG A 5 18.27 62.45 20.14
CA ARG A 5 17.31 61.57 19.43
C ARG A 5 16.84 61.88 18.00
N ALA A 6 17.23 61.02 17.06
CA ALA A 6 16.42 59.85 16.67
C ALA A 6 17.09 59.07 15.52
N LYS A 7 17.40 57.79 15.78
CA LYS A 7 17.75 56.79 14.77
C LYS A 7 16.51 56.48 13.92
N LYS A 8 16.68 56.40 12.60
CA LYS A 8 15.75 55.68 11.72
C LYS A 8 16.57 54.82 10.78
N GLU A 9 16.66 53.54 11.13
CA GLU A 9 17.02 52.45 10.24
C GLU A 9 15.91 52.34 9.17
N THR A 10 16.30 52.26 7.91
CA THR A 10 15.45 51.77 6.82
C THR A 10 16.26 50.77 6.04
N GLU A 11 15.75 49.55 6.07
CA GLU A 11 16.30 48.31 5.56
C GLU A 11 16.55 48.38 4.05
N GLU A 12 17.78 48.04 3.65
CA GLU A 12 18.11 47.70 2.27
C GLU A 12 17.41 46.39 1.89
N HIS A 13 16.68 46.43 0.78
CA HIS A 13 16.13 45.27 0.08
C HIS A 13 17.26 44.28 -0.28
N SER A 14 17.40 43.22 0.50
CA SER A 14 18.16 42.04 0.13
C SER A 14 17.26 41.04 -0.60
N SER A 15 17.65 40.75 -1.83
CA SER A 15 16.99 39.87 -2.78
C SER A 15 16.81 38.44 -2.26
N GLY A 16 15.57 38.03 -1.99
CA GLY A 16 15.17 36.63 -1.83
C GLY A 16 15.03 35.94 -3.18
N ARG A 17 16.14 35.52 -3.78
CA ARG A 17 16.15 34.66 -4.98
C ARG A 17 15.51 33.32 -4.61
N SER A 18 14.39 32.98 -5.26
CA SER A 18 13.73 31.67 -5.15
C SER A 18 14.76 30.57 -5.35
N ILE A 19 15.01 29.81 -4.29
CA ILE A 19 15.87 28.63 -4.32
C ILE A 19 15.06 27.57 -5.06
N THR A 20 15.27 27.46 -6.37
CA THR A 20 14.80 26.31 -7.13
C THR A 20 15.37 25.07 -6.44
N ASN A 21 14.51 24.26 -5.80
CA ASN A 21 14.88 22.97 -5.25
C ASN A 21 15.37 22.11 -6.42
N LYS A 22 16.67 22.17 -6.69
CA LYS A 22 17.31 21.47 -7.79
C LYS A 22 17.32 19.99 -7.40
N ARG A 23 16.31 19.24 -7.86
CA ARG A 23 16.27 17.79 -7.67
C ARG A 23 17.54 17.22 -8.31
N MET A 24 18.40 16.65 -7.48
CA MET A 24 19.60 15.95 -7.94
C MET A 24 19.24 14.49 -8.23
N PRO A 25 19.98 13.79 -9.10
CA PRO A 25 19.87 12.35 -9.23
C PRO A 25 20.13 11.68 -7.86
N THR A 26 19.28 10.71 -7.50
CA THR A 26 19.38 9.97 -6.24
C THR A 26 19.30 8.48 -6.50
N ILE A 27 20.06 7.69 -5.75
CA ILE A 27 19.90 6.23 -5.70
C ILE A 27 18.61 5.91 -4.95
N ILE A 28 17.74 5.09 -5.55
CA ILE A 28 16.41 4.78 -5.02
C ILE A 28 16.29 3.39 -4.38
N GLY A 29 17.38 2.61 -4.38
CA GLY A 29 17.42 1.25 -3.86
C GLY A 29 18.39 0.36 -4.63
N GLY A 30 18.45 -0.91 -4.23
CA GLY A 30 19.09 -1.99 -4.98
C GLY A 30 18.03 -2.92 -5.60
N SER A 31 18.44 -3.70 -6.59
CA SER A 31 17.55 -4.70 -7.21
C SER A 31 17.22 -5.84 -6.24
N VAL A 32 15.98 -6.33 -6.27
CA VAL A 32 15.47 -7.39 -5.39
C VAL A 32 14.92 -8.55 -6.22
N PRO A 33 15.39 -9.80 -6.04
CA PRO A 33 14.74 -10.98 -6.63
C PRO A 33 13.32 -11.13 -6.05
N VAL A 34 12.32 -11.21 -6.91
CA VAL A 34 10.90 -11.32 -6.51
C VAL A 34 10.26 -12.64 -6.95
N VAL A 35 10.79 -13.28 -7.99
CA VAL A 35 10.38 -14.62 -8.40
C VAL A 35 11.61 -15.40 -8.79
N GLU A 36 11.69 -16.64 -8.31
CA GLU A 36 12.65 -17.64 -8.78
C GLU A 36 11.96 -19.00 -8.72
N HIS A 37 11.65 -19.56 -9.88
CA HIS A 37 11.10 -20.91 -9.99
C HIS A 37 11.56 -21.55 -11.31
N ASP A 38 11.52 -22.88 -11.38
CA ASP A 38 11.90 -23.69 -12.55
C ASP A 38 11.57 -23.02 -13.90
N GLY A 39 12.57 -22.40 -14.52
CA GLY A 39 12.43 -21.80 -15.84
C GLY A 39 12.17 -20.28 -15.88
N LEU A 40 11.78 -19.64 -14.78
CA LEU A 40 11.42 -18.22 -14.71
C LEU A 40 12.09 -17.51 -13.51
N SER A 41 12.78 -16.42 -13.77
CA SER A 41 13.27 -15.51 -12.73
C SER A 41 12.87 -14.06 -13.00
N ILE A 42 12.55 -13.33 -11.93
CA ILE A 42 12.20 -11.91 -11.98
C ILE A 42 12.98 -11.18 -10.90
N VAL A 43 13.71 -10.14 -11.31
CA VAL A 43 14.44 -9.23 -10.44
C VAL A 43 13.89 -7.82 -10.62
N GLU A 44 13.27 -7.26 -9.58
CA GLU A 44 12.74 -5.89 -9.61
C GLU A 44 13.86 -4.87 -9.31
N TRP A 45 14.01 -3.86 -10.15
CA TRP A 45 14.95 -2.74 -9.97
C TRP A 45 14.29 -1.52 -9.33
N ALA A 46 13.04 -1.26 -9.70
CA ALA A 46 12.20 -0.22 -9.15
C ALA A 46 10.75 -0.71 -9.15
N GLY A 47 9.97 -0.30 -8.15
CA GLY A 47 8.58 -0.72 -7.97
C GLY A 47 8.22 -0.91 -6.50
N ASN A 48 7.18 -1.71 -6.28
CA ASN A 48 6.55 -1.90 -4.97
C ASN A 48 7.45 -2.65 -3.97
N VAL A 49 8.38 -3.50 -4.46
CA VAL A 49 9.27 -4.29 -3.61
C VAL A 49 10.62 -3.61 -3.44
N ALA A 50 11.32 -3.29 -4.53
CA ALA A 50 12.70 -2.80 -4.53
C ALA A 50 12.82 -1.34 -4.06
N SER A 51 11.97 -0.45 -4.59
CA SER A 51 12.01 1.00 -4.26
C SER A 51 10.88 1.48 -3.34
N LYS A 52 9.96 0.57 -2.97
CA LYS A 52 8.74 0.89 -2.19
C LYS A 52 7.95 2.06 -2.78
N ASN A 53 7.77 2.05 -4.10
CA ASN A 53 7.10 3.11 -4.86
C ASN A 53 6.16 2.49 -5.91
N ASP A 54 4.90 2.93 -5.90
CA ASP A 54 3.84 2.40 -6.75
C ASP A 54 3.70 3.14 -8.10
N THR A 55 4.56 4.13 -8.37
CA THR A 55 4.48 4.94 -9.60
C THR A 55 4.82 4.15 -10.86
N LEU A 56 5.88 3.34 -10.81
CA LEU A 56 6.44 2.63 -11.95
C LEU A 56 7.12 1.36 -11.44
N SER A 57 7.02 0.26 -12.19
CA SER A 57 7.86 -0.92 -11.98
C SER A 57 8.83 -1.09 -13.16
N ILE A 58 10.06 -1.48 -12.85
CA ILE A 58 11.09 -1.89 -13.81
C ILE A 58 11.66 -3.19 -13.27
N ALA A 59 11.59 -4.27 -14.05
CA ALA A 59 12.18 -5.54 -13.67
C ALA A 59 13.04 -6.11 -14.80
N THR A 60 13.86 -7.11 -14.48
CA THR A 60 14.42 -8.03 -15.47
C THR A 60 13.73 -9.35 -15.31
N VAL A 61 13.19 -9.88 -16.41
CA VAL A 61 12.60 -11.21 -16.47
C VAL A 61 13.47 -12.08 -17.36
N GLU A 62 13.76 -13.28 -16.88
CA GLU A 62 14.46 -14.31 -17.63
C GLU A 62 13.64 -15.59 -17.63
N VAL A 63 13.32 -16.05 -18.84
CA VAL A 63 12.67 -17.31 -19.13
C VAL A 63 13.71 -18.23 -19.76
N THR A 64 13.99 -19.37 -19.15
CA THR A 64 15.07 -20.28 -19.59
C THR A 64 14.57 -21.52 -20.32
N GLN A 65 13.26 -21.78 -20.31
CA GLN A 65 12.63 -22.90 -21.01
C GLN A 65 11.36 -22.45 -21.70
N PRO A 66 10.95 -23.10 -22.81
CA PRO A 66 9.70 -22.80 -23.48
C PRO A 66 8.51 -22.87 -22.52
N THR A 67 7.69 -21.83 -22.49
CA THR A 67 6.54 -21.73 -21.60
C THR A 67 5.53 -20.72 -22.14
N SER A 68 4.35 -20.66 -21.53
CA SER A 68 3.37 -19.61 -21.82
C SER A 68 2.71 -19.17 -20.53
N GLU A 69 2.39 -17.89 -20.44
CA GLU A 69 1.44 -17.42 -19.44
C GLU A 69 0.00 -17.79 -19.86
N PRO A 70 -0.96 -17.76 -18.92
CA PRO A 70 -2.37 -17.71 -19.24
C PRO A 70 -2.75 -16.42 -19.97
N TRP A 71 -4.01 -16.30 -20.36
CA TRP A 71 -4.55 -15.01 -20.79
C TRP A 71 -4.53 -14.02 -19.63
N LEU A 72 -4.02 -12.83 -19.93
CA LEU A 72 -3.81 -11.74 -18.99
C LEU A 72 -4.68 -10.56 -19.37
N THR A 73 -5.14 -9.81 -18.37
CA THR A 73 -5.69 -8.46 -18.53
C THR A 73 -5.13 -7.56 -17.45
N LEU A 74 -4.46 -6.49 -17.85
CA LEU A 74 -3.69 -5.64 -16.94
C LEU A 74 -4.49 -4.39 -16.56
N ASP A 75 -4.47 -4.01 -15.29
CA ASP A 75 -5.02 -2.74 -14.82
C ASP A 75 -3.99 -1.58 -14.87
N TYR A 76 -2.89 -1.77 -15.62
CA TYR A 76 -1.79 -0.85 -15.88
C TYR A 76 -1.30 -0.98 -17.34
N ASP A 77 -0.57 0.03 -17.80
CA ASP A 77 0.14 0.00 -19.07
C ASP A 77 1.47 -0.75 -18.91
N GLU A 78 1.87 -1.53 -19.92
CA GLU A 78 3.10 -2.31 -19.89
C GLU A 78 3.92 -2.19 -21.18
N TRP A 79 5.23 -1.96 -21.03
CA TRP A 79 6.20 -2.08 -22.12
C TRP A 79 7.06 -3.33 -21.92
N LEU A 80 7.11 -4.18 -22.93
CA LEU A 80 7.89 -5.42 -22.94
C LEU A 80 9.14 -5.24 -23.80
N CYS A 81 10.24 -4.81 -23.18
CA CYS A 81 11.51 -4.54 -23.88
C CYS A 81 12.34 -5.82 -23.99
N VAL A 82 12.37 -6.46 -25.16
CA VAL A 82 13.07 -7.74 -25.34
C VAL A 82 14.57 -7.51 -25.53
N THR A 83 15.39 -8.07 -24.64
CA THR A 83 16.85 -7.89 -24.64
C THR A 83 17.60 -9.10 -25.19
N SER A 84 16.97 -10.28 -25.20
CA SER A 84 17.46 -11.52 -25.82
C SER A 84 16.28 -12.46 -26.13
N GLY A 85 16.36 -13.23 -27.22
CA GLY A 85 15.28 -14.14 -27.62
C GLY A 85 14.07 -13.41 -28.23
N SER A 86 12.87 -13.94 -27.99
CA SER A 86 11.63 -13.39 -28.51
C SER A 86 10.39 -13.75 -27.68
N ILE A 87 9.38 -12.89 -27.75
CA ILE A 87 8.06 -13.09 -27.12
C ILE A 87 7.00 -13.12 -28.21
N GLN A 88 6.11 -14.10 -28.18
CA GLN A 88 4.90 -14.10 -28.98
C GLN A 88 3.74 -13.58 -28.14
N LEU A 89 3.15 -12.45 -28.54
CA LEU A 89 1.99 -11.86 -27.88
C LEU A 89 0.76 -12.22 -28.69
N HIS A 90 -0.07 -13.11 -28.14
CA HIS A 90 -1.37 -13.46 -28.70
C HIS A 90 -2.42 -12.47 -28.20
N TYR A 91 -3.26 -11.96 -29.09
CA TYR A 91 -4.37 -11.05 -28.77
C TYR A 91 -5.52 -11.25 -29.77
N MET A 92 -6.72 -10.80 -29.42
CA MET A 92 -7.86 -10.81 -30.36
C MET A 92 -7.91 -9.49 -31.13
N ASP A 93 -8.12 -9.56 -32.44
CA ASP A 93 -8.38 -8.37 -33.25
C ASP A 93 -9.84 -7.90 -33.12
N ALA A 94 -10.23 -6.90 -33.92
CA ALA A 94 -11.57 -6.33 -33.88
C ALA A 94 -12.68 -7.30 -34.37
N ASN A 95 -12.32 -8.46 -34.94
CA ASN A 95 -13.24 -9.48 -35.45
C ASN A 95 -13.24 -10.75 -34.59
N ASP A 96 -12.65 -10.70 -33.39
CA ASP A 96 -12.43 -11.85 -32.51
C ASP A 96 -11.52 -12.94 -33.12
N GLU A 97 -10.65 -12.58 -34.07
CA GLU A 97 -9.62 -13.48 -34.59
C GLU A 97 -8.34 -13.38 -33.76
N GLU A 98 -7.75 -14.53 -33.41
CA GLU A 98 -6.49 -14.55 -32.65
C GLU A 98 -5.31 -14.20 -33.55
N ILE A 99 -4.62 -13.12 -33.20
CA ILE A 99 -3.43 -12.63 -33.87
C ILE A 99 -2.21 -12.83 -32.97
N THR A 100 -1.08 -13.20 -33.59
CA THR A 100 0.21 -13.31 -32.89
C THR A 100 1.17 -12.21 -33.37
N LEU A 101 1.64 -11.39 -32.42
CA LEU A 101 2.72 -10.43 -32.63
C LEU A 101 4.03 -10.99 -32.04
N THR A 102 5.01 -11.28 -32.90
CA THR A 102 6.35 -11.68 -32.43
C THR A 102 7.25 -10.47 -32.20
N VAL A 103 7.65 -10.26 -30.94
CA VAL A 103 8.57 -9.21 -30.49
C VAL A 103 9.95 -9.84 -30.29
N ARG A 104 10.95 -9.38 -31.05
CA ARG A 104 12.31 -9.93 -31.03
C ARG A 104 13.26 -9.03 -30.26
N GLN A 105 14.46 -9.55 -29.97
CA GLN A 105 15.56 -8.79 -29.40
C GLN A 105 15.73 -7.39 -30.05
N GLY A 106 15.83 -6.36 -29.20
CA GLY A 106 15.95 -4.96 -29.60
C GLY A 106 14.61 -4.27 -29.90
N GLN A 107 13.50 -4.98 -29.82
CA GLN A 107 12.15 -4.43 -29.99
C GLN A 107 11.45 -4.27 -28.63
N THR A 108 10.45 -3.40 -28.63
CA THR A 108 9.58 -3.16 -27.48
C THR A 108 8.14 -3.25 -27.94
N ALA A 109 7.35 -4.09 -27.28
CA ALA A 109 5.90 -4.06 -27.41
C ALA A 109 5.30 -3.18 -26.32
N PHE A 110 4.16 -2.59 -26.63
CA PHE A 110 3.31 -1.88 -25.69
C PHE A 110 1.98 -2.63 -25.58
N VAL A 111 1.55 -2.88 -24.36
CA VAL A 111 0.23 -3.42 -24.03
C VAL A 111 -0.49 -2.36 -23.22
N SER A 112 -1.59 -1.84 -23.75
CA SER A 112 -2.38 -0.83 -23.07
C SER A 112 -3.18 -1.46 -21.93
N LYS A 113 -3.40 -0.69 -20.87
CA LYS A 113 -4.32 -1.07 -19.80
C LYS A 113 -5.66 -1.55 -20.37
N GLY A 114 -6.14 -2.68 -19.85
CA GLY A 114 -7.40 -3.31 -20.23
C GLY A 114 -7.32 -4.19 -21.47
N GLU A 115 -6.20 -4.19 -22.20
CA GLU A 115 -6.00 -5.13 -23.31
C GLU A 115 -5.82 -6.56 -22.78
N ARG A 116 -6.46 -7.51 -23.47
CA ARG A 116 -6.36 -8.93 -23.17
C ARG A 116 -5.34 -9.57 -24.10
N PHE A 117 -4.32 -10.18 -23.54
CA PHE A 117 -3.22 -10.78 -24.30
C PHE A 117 -2.66 -12.02 -23.61
N ARG A 118 -1.89 -12.83 -24.33
CA ARG A 118 -1.19 -14.00 -23.78
C ARG A 118 0.25 -14.04 -24.31
N PRO A 119 1.26 -13.86 -23.44
CA PRO A 119 2.65 -14.03 -23.83
C PRO A 119 3.03 -15.53 -23.86
N VAL A 120 3.70 -15.91 -24.94
CA VAL A 120 4.26 -17.25 -25.19
C VAL A 120 5.75 -17.11 -25.50
N PHE A 121 6.56 -17.98 -24.91
CA PHE A 121 8.00 -18.02 -25.05
C PHE A 121 8.39 -19.39 -25.63
N ASP A 122 8.82 -19.43 -26.89
CA ASP A 122 9.23 -20.68 -27.55
C ASP A 122 10.74 -20.97 -27.37
N GLU A 123 11.49 -19.99 -26.86
CA GLU A 123 12.93 -20.06 -26.66
C GLU A 123 13.35 -19.29 -25.39
N PRO A 124 14.56 -19.54 -24.85
CA PRO A 124 15.08 -18.76 -23.73
C PRO A 124 15.10 -17.26 -24.06
N THR A 125 14.43 -16.47 -23.22
CA THR A 125 14.12 -15.07 -23.49
C THR A 125 14.42 -14.22 -22.27
N LYS A 126 15.03 -13.06 -22.50
CA LYS A 126 15.23 -12.03 -21.48
C LYS A 126 14.53 -10.76 -21.92
N TYR A 127 13.78 -10.15 -21.01
CA TYR A 127 13.10 -8.89 -21.28
C TYR A 127 13.00 -8.02 -20.02
N ILE A 128 12.75 -6.74 -20.25
CA ILE A 128 12.52 -5.76 -19.20
C ILE A 128 11.07 -5.31 -19.33
N PRO A 129 10.16 -5.79 -18.47
CA PRO A 129 8.85 -5.17 -18.33
C PRO A 129 8.99 -3.83 -17.62
N VAL A 130 8.30 -2.83 -18.14
CA VAL A 130 8.10 -1.53 -17.50
C VAL A 130 6.60 -1.33 -17.33
N CYS A 131 6.13 -1.14 -16.11
CA CYS A 131 4.70 -1.03 -15.81
C CYS A 131 4.36 0.36 -15.26
N PHE A 132 3.23 0.93 -15.69
CA PHE A 132 2.71 2.19 -15.17
C PHE A 132 1.19 2.12 -14.93
N PRO A 133 0.70 2.22 -13.67
CA PRO A 133 1.45 2.25 -12.41
C PRO A 133 2.27 0.97 -12.16
N ALA A 134 3.04 0.93 -11.08
CA ALA A 134 3.90 -0.21 -10.77
C ALA A 134 3.13 -1.54 -10.72
N PHE A 135 3.80 -2.62 -11.13
CA PHE A 135 3.28 -3.97 -11.07
C PHE A 135 2.78 -4.29 -9.65
N ARG A 136 1.60 -4.90 -9.59
CA ARG A 136 1.12 -5.64 -8.42
C ARG A 136 0.32 -6.87 -8.88
N PRO A 137 0.36 -7.97 -8.13
CA PRO A 137 -0.38 -9.18 -8.49
C PRO A 137 -1.90 -8.95 -8.61
N ASP A 138 -2.48 -8.10 -7.76
CA ASP A 138 -3.90 -7.76 -7.79
C ASP A 138 -4.31 -6.91 -9.01
N ARG A 139 -3.35 -6.33 -9.75
CA ARG A 139 -3.58 -5.60 -10.99
C ARG A 139 -3.33 -6.44 -12.25
N CYS A 140 -2.93 -7.70 -12.09
CA CYS A 140 -2.68 -8.64 -13.19
C CYS A 140 -3.74 -9.75 -13.14
N LYS A 141 -4.80 -9.61 -13.92
CA LYS A 141 -5.88 -10.60 -13.97
C LYS A 141 -5.42 -11.77 -14.83
N ARG A 142 -5.34 -12.95 -14.24
CA ARG A 142 -4.89 -14.20 -14.88
C ARG A 142 -6.06 -15.15 -15.03
N GLU A 143 -6.33 -15.63 -16.24
CA GLU A 143 -7.39 -16.61 -16.49
C GLU A 143 -6.85 -18.04 -16.32
N GLY A 144 -7.52 -18.88 -15.53
CA GLY A 144 -7.13 -20.29 -15.36
C GLY A 144 -6.27 -20.61 -14.13
N GLY A 145 -5.89 -19.59 -13.34
CA GLY A 145 -5.39 -19.72 -11.96
C GLY A 145 -4.12 -20.58 -11.77
N ASP A 146 -2.94 -19.96 -11.77
CA ASP A 146 -1.66 -20.64 -11.50
C ASP A 146 -1.06 -20.32 -10.12
N ASP A 147 -0.30 -21.29 -9.58
CA ASP A 147 0.51 -21.33 -8.34
C ASP A 147 1.43 -20.08 -8.15
N VAL A 148 1.86 -19.45 -9.25
CA VAL A 148 2.67 -18.22 -9.23
C VAL A 148 1.91 -17.05 -8.60
N THR A 149 0.58 -16.99 -8.79
CA THR A 149 -0.29 -15.95 -8.20
C THR A 149 -0.35 -16.06 -6.68
N GLU A 150 -0.39 -17.28 -6.14
CA GLU A 150 -0.39 -17.51 -4.69
C GLU A 150 0.96 -17.18 -4.05
N LYS A 151 2.07 -17.51 -4.71
CA LYS A 151 3.42 -17.18 -4.24
C LYS A 151 3.71 -15.68 -4.32
N LEU A 152 3.30 -15.02 -5.40
CA LEU A 152 3.38 -13.56 -5.53
C LEU A 152 2.47 -12.86 -4.51
N LYS A 153 1.25 -13.34 -4.28
CA LYS A 153 0.40 -12.86 -3.17
C LYS A 153 1.11 -13.01 -1.82
N LYS A 154 1.76 -14.15 -1.53
CA LYS A 154 2.53 -14.37 -0.28
C LYS A 154 3.73 -13.44 -0.11
N LEU A 155 4.35 -12.98 -1.20
CA LEU A 155 5.47 -12.03 -1.17
C LEU A 155 5.04 -10.57 -1.04
N HIS A 156 3.84 -10.23 -1.52
CA HIS A 156 3.27 -8.88 -1.44
C HIS A 156 2.39 -8.65 -0.21
N ASP A 157 1.73 -9.69 0.29
CA ASP A 157 1.01 -9.71 1.56
C ASP A 157 1.77 -10.65 2.52
N ALA A 158 2.84 -10.15 3.16
CA ALA A 158 3.33 -10.82 4.35
C ALA A 158 2.13 -10.99 5.30
N PRO A 159 1.88 -12.20 5.84
CA PRO A 159 0.75 -12.41 6.73
C PRO A 159 0.80 -11.38 7.85
N ALA A 160 -0.33 -10.76 8.13
CA ALA A 160 -0.37 -9.72 9.14
C ALA A 160 0.23 -10.27 10.44
N PRO A 161 1.11 -9.51 11.12
CA PRO A 161 1.77 -9.96 12.33
C PRO A 161 0.76 -10.55 13.31
N GLN A 162 1.08 -11.69 13.92
CA GLN A 162 0.23 -12.27 14.98
C GLN A 162 0.58 -11.69 16.37
N HIS A 163 1.79 -11.12 16.50
CA HIS A 163 2.27 -10.44 17.69
C HIS A 163 3.12 -9.23 17.29
N ILE A 164 3.28 -8.29 18.22
CA ILE A 164 4.16 -7.13 18.09
C ILE A 164 5.29 -7.31 19.11
N ASP A 165 6.53 -7.35 18.63
CA ASP A 165 7.70 -7.29 19.51
C ASP A 165 7.95 -5.85 19.97
N LYS A 166 8.08 -5.65 21.29
CA LYS A 166 8.40 -4.34 21.89
C LYS A 166 9.77 -3.81 21.47
N ASN A 167 10.67 -4.66 20.99
CA ASN A 167 12.02 -4.27 20.58
C ASN A 167 12.11 -3.91 19.09
N ASP A 168 11.25 -4.50 18.26
CA ASP A 168 11.31 -4.36 16.79
C ASP A 168 10.08 -3.65 16.20
N TYR A 169 9.37 -2.86 17.02
CA TYR A 169 8.13 -2.21 16.60
C TYR A 169 8.28 -1.24 15.40
N LYS A 170 9.52 -0.81 15.12
CA LYS A 170 9.86 0.10 14.03
C LYS A 170 9.64 -0.52 12.65
N ASP A 171 9.48 -1.83 12.57
CA ASP A 171 9.28 -2.54 11.30
C ASP A 171 7.79 -2.68 10.93
N TYR A 172 6.86 -2.34 11.83
CA TYR A 172 5.42 -2.37 11.55
C TYR A 172 4.99 -1.13 10.77
N GLU A 173 5.11 -1.22 9.44
CA GLU A 173 4.70 -0.16 8.50
C GLU A 173 3.18 -0.11 8.27
N VAL A 174 2.51 -1.25 8.36
CA VAL A 174 1.07 -1.37 8.13
C VAL A 174 0.35 -1.37 9.47
N LEU A 175 -0.60 -0.45 9.63
CA LEU A 175 -1.46 -0.34 10.80
C LEU A 175 -2.91 -0.52 10.39
N TYR A 176 -3.73 -0.98 11.33
CA TYR A 176 -5.16 -1.16 11.16
C TYR A 176 -5.91 -0.40 12.24
N HIS A 177 -6.95 0.32 11.83
CA HIS A 177 -7.87 1.04 12.70
C HIS A 177 -9.30 0.66 12.31
N MET A 178 -10.21 0.55 13.30
CA MET A 178 -11.62 0.30 13.03
C MET A 178 -12.48 1.47 13.48
N CYS A 179 -13.48 1.80 12.68
CA CYS A 179 -14.37 2.92 12.93
C CYS A 179 -15.77 2.66 12.38
N GLN A 180 -16.77 3.40 12.88
CA GLN A 180 -18.11 3.39 12.30
C GLN A 180 -18.06 3.95 10.87
N THR A 181 -18.65 3.21 9.93
CA THR A 181 -18.67 3.56 8.50
C THR A 181 -19.19 4.98 8.28
N ARG A 182 -20.30 5.33 8.94
CA ARG A 182 -20.92 6.66 8.83
C ARG A 182 -19.97 7.80 9.20
N LEU A 183 -19.21 7.65 10.29
CA LEU A 183 -18.30 8.72 10.76
C LEU A 183 -17.11 8.89 9.83
N TRP A 184 -16.62 7.78 9.27
CA TRP A 184 -15.56 7.80 8.27
C TRP A 184 -16.02 8.46 6.98
N GLU A 185 -17.15 8.03 6.42
CA GLU A 185 -17.73 8.58 5.19
C GLU A 185 -18.05 10.06 5.33
N GLU A 186 -18.53 10.50 6.49
CA GLU A 186 -18.75 11.92 6.77
C GLU A 186 -17.44 12.73 6.72
N ALA A 187 -16.36 12.20 7.29
CA ALA A 187 -15.05 12.86 7.25
C ALA A 187 -14.47 12.89 5.82
N VAL A 188 -14.66 11.82 5.04
CA VAL A 188 -14.27 11.74 3.62
C VAL A 188 -15.05 12.78 2.80
N ALA A 189 -16.38 12.83 2.95
CA ALA A 189 -17.24 13.76 2.20
C ALA A 189 -16.95 15.23 2.50
N GLN A 190 -16.42 15.52 3.70
CA GLN A 190 -16.02 16.86 4.13
C GLN A 190 -14.54 17.16 3.88
N GLU A 191 -13.80 16.23 3.26
CA GLU A 191 -12.35 16.33 3.00
C GLU A 191 -11.54 16.69 4.26
N ARG A 192 -11.95 16.20 5.43
CA ARG A 192 -11.29 16.51 6.72
C ARG A 192 -10.63 15.29 7.33
N ALA A 193 -9.72 15.52 8.27
CA ALA A 193 -9.20 14.42 9.08
C ALA A 193 -10.34 13.75 9.87
N TYR A 194 -10.30 12.42 9.89
CA TYR A 194 -11.13 11.60 10.76
C TYR A 194 -10.52 11.58 12.16
N PHE A 195 -11.38 11.71 13.17
CA PHE A 195 -11.05 11.55 14.58
C PHE A 195 -12.05 10.57 15.20
N PRO A 196 -11.59 9.57 15.98
CA PRO A 196 -12.51 8.69 16.68
C PRO A 196 -13.33 9.47 17.74
N PRO A 197 -14.54 9.02 18.09
CA PRO A 197 -15.39 9.73 19.06
C PRO A 197 -14.72 9.99 20.41
N THR A 198 -13.78 9.12 20.82
CA THR A 198 -13.07 9.20 22.09
C THR A 198 -11.73 9.95 22.00
N PHE A 199 -11.36 10.50 20.83
CA PHE A 199 -10.03 11.08 20.56
C PHE A 199 -9.52 12.04 21.65
N GLU A 200 -10.35 13.00 22.09
CA GLU A 200 -9.96 13.94 23.13
C GLU A 200 -9.83 13.27 24.51
N ALA A 201 -10.76 12.38 24.84
CA ALA A 201 -10.76 11.63 26.11
C ALA A 201 -9.57 10.68 26.23
N ASP A 202 -9.15 10.11 25.09
CA ASP A 202 -8.03 9.17 25.04
C ASP A 202 -6.67 9.90 25.13
N GLY A 203 -6.63 11.23 24.95
CA GLY A 203 -5.39 12.00 25.01
C GLY A 203 -4.85 12.40 23.63
N MET A 204 -5.75 12.66 22.69
CA MET A 204 -5.46 13.14 21.33
C MET A 204 -4.70 12.12 20.46
N PHE A 205 -5.03 10.84 20.62
CA PHE A 205 -4.54 9.78 19.75
C PHE A 205 -5.66 8.84 19.28
N THR A 206 -5.39 8.17 18.16
CA THR A 206 -6.26 7.14 17.59
C THR A 206 -5.67 5.77 17.86
N HIS A 207 -6.46 4.86 18.45
CA HIS A 207 -6.05 3.47 18.68
C HIS A 207 -5.91 2.71 17.36
N ALA A 208 -4.80 2.01 17.18
CA ALA A 208 -4.55 1.14 16.04
C ALA A 208 -3.89 -0.17 16.48
N THR A 209 -3.67 -1.08 15.54
CA THR A 209 -2.93 -2.32 15.75
C THR A 209 -2.19 -2.72 14.47
N ALA A 210 -1.03 -3.36 14.59
CA ALA A 210 -0.41 -4.07 13.46
C ALA A 210 -0.95 -5.52 13.33
N VAL A 211 -1.74 -5.98 14.30
CA VAL A 211 -2.32 -7.33 14.38
C VAL A 211 -3.85 -7.21 14.19
N PRO A 212 -4.40 -7.35 12.97
CA PRO A 212 -5.81 -7.10 12.69
C PRO A 212 -6.75 -8.04 13.47
N ALA A 213 -6.33 -9.27 13.78
CA ALA A 213 -7.11 -10.20 14.59
C ALA A 213 -7.45 -9.64 15.99
N ARG A 214 -6.61 -8.74 16.55
CA ARG A 214 -6.89 -8.08 17.83
C ARG A 214 -8.08 -7.13 17.76
N LEU A 215 -8.42 -6.62 16.58
CA LEU A 215 -9.55 -5.69 16.41
C LEU A 215 -10.88 -6.38 16.71
N ILE A 216 -11.06 -7.65 16.37
CA ILE A 216 -12.30 -8.39 16.71
C ILE A 216 -12.45 -8.52 18.22
N THR A 217 -11.39 -8.93 18.92
CA THR A 217 -11.39 -9.00 20.40
C THR A 217 -11.64 -7.63 21.03
N THR A 218 -10.99 -6.60 20.49
CA THR A 218 -11.16 -5.21 20.94
C THR A 218 -12.58 -4.71 20.72
N ALA A 219 -13.16 -5.01 19.56
CA ALA A 219 -14.50 -4.56 19.18
C ALA A 219 -15.57 -5.18 20.06
N ASN A 220 -15.43 -6.46 20.36
CA ASN A 220 -16.35 -7.17 21.24
C ASN A 220 -16.26 -6.71 22.71
N HIS A 221 -15.14 -6.11 23.12
CA HIS A 221 -15.00 -5.53 24.46
C HIS A 221 -15.60 -4.12 24.55
N PHE A 222 -15.35 -3.25 23.55
CA PHE A 222 -15.70 -1.84 23.64
C PHE A 222 -16.99 -1.43 22.92
N TYR A 223 -17.36 -2.08 21.81
CA TYR A 223 -18.26 -1.49 20.82
C TYR A 223 -19.51 -2.31 20.49
N THR A 224 -19.77 -3.43 21.16
CA THR A 224 -20.96 -4.28 20.91
C THR A 224 -22.27 -3.51 21.02
N HIS A 225 -22.35 -2.55 21.94
CA HIS A 225 -23.51 -1.69 22.14
C HIS A 225 -23.73 -0.65 21.03
N THR A 226 -22.75 -0.43 20.14
CA THR A 226 -22.86 0.58 19.08
C THR A 226 -23.69 0.06 17.91
N GLN A 227 -24.49 0.95 17.30
CA GLN A 227 -25.33 0.63 16.16
C GLN A 227 -24.69 1.06 14.84
N GLY A 228 -25.12 0.41 13.75
CA GLY A 228 -24.64 0.70 12.40
C GLY A 228 -23.40 -0.10 11.99
N ASP A 229 -22.98 0.14 10.75
CA ASP A 229 -21.89 -0.58 10.13
C ASP A 229 -20.52 -0.08 10.61
N TRP A 230 -19.57 -0.99 10.59
CA TRP A 230 -18.17 -0.73 10.91
C TRP A 230 -17.27 -1.17 9.77
N ILE A 231 -16.16 -0.46 9.64
CA ILE A 231 -15.09 -0.77 8.69
C ILE A 231 -13.75 -0.85 9.44
N CYS A 232 -12.84 -1.62 8.87
CA CYS A 232 -11.43 -1.60 9.20
C CYS A 232 -10.66 -0.91 8.07
N ILE A 233 -9.86 0.10 8.39
CA ILE A 233 -8.98 0.78 7.44
C ILE A 233 -7.54 0.36 7.68
N GLN A 234 -6.84 0.08 6.59
CA GLN A 234 -5.40 -0.18 6.58
C GLN A 234 -4.66 1.11 6.25
N LEU A 235 -3.69 1.43 7.10
CA LEU A 235 -2.94 2.68 7.10
C LEU A 235 -1.46 2.43 6.81
N SER A 236 -0.83 3.32 6.05
CA SER A 236 0.64 3.41 5.96
C SER A 236 1.18 4.33 7.05
N ARG A 237 1.97 3.77 7.97
CA ARG A 237 2.64 4.53 9.02
C ARG A 237 3.65 5.53 8.45
N LYS A 238 4.38 5.18 7.41
CA LYS A 238 5.30 6.07 6.70
C LYS A 238 4.57 7.23 6.03
N ALA A 239 3.39 7.00 5.45
CA ALA A 239 2.59 8.07 4.87
C ALA A 239 2.12 9.05 5.96
N LEU A 240 1.64 8.55 7.10
CA LEU A 240 1.30 9.37 8.27
C LEU A 240 2.51 10.17 8.78
N TYR A 241 3.66 9.52 8.95
CA TYR A 241 4.89 10.15 9.43
C TYR A 241 5.38 11.28 8.52
N LYS A 242 5.24 11.14 7.18
CA LYS A 242 5.58 12.21 6.22
C LYS A 242 4.75 13.47 6.41
N LEU A 243 3.57 13.38 7.03
CA LEU A 243 2.70 14.50 7.36
C LEU A 243 2.93 15.03 8.78
N GLY A 244 3.90 14.47 9.52
CA GLY A 244 4.15 14.81 10.91
C GLY A 244 3.18 14.15 11.89
N ILE A 245 2.40 13.16 11.46
CA ILE A 245 1.50 12.39 12.31
C ILE A 245 2.28 11.17 12.81
N ASP A 246 2.67 11.22 14.08
CA ASP A 246 3.53 10.20 14.68
C ASP A 246 2.71 9.02 15.24
N THR A 247 3.35 7.86 15.38
CA THR A 247 2.75 6.67 16.00
C THR A 247 3.66 6.15 17.11
N ILE A 248 3.13 6.10 18.33
CA ILE A 248 3.84 5.58 19.50
C ILE A 248 3.32 4.17 19.78
N PHE A 249 4.25 3.22 19.95
CA PHE A 249 3.95 1.84 20.32
C PHE A 249 4.12 1.69 21.83
N GLU A 250 3.01 1.53 22.53
CA GLU A 250 2.97 1.50 23.99
C GLU A 250 1.98 0.44 24.50
N GLU A 251 1.80 0.32 25.81
CA GLU A 251 0.86 -0.64 26.39
C GLU A 251 -0.60 -0.34 26.04
N ALA A 252 -1.47 -1.33 26.21
CA ALA A 252 -2.90 -1.15 25.99
C ALA A 252 -3.45 -0.04 26.90
N LYS A 253 -4.18 0.91 26.31
CA LYS A 253 -4.82 2.03 27.01
C LYS A 253 -6.35 1.88 27.02
N PRO A 254 -7.05 2.47 28.01
CA PRO A 254 -8.50 2.60 28.00
C PRO A 254 -9.03 3.28 26.73
N VAL A 255 -10.30 3.04 26.41
CA VAL A 255 -11.02 3.73 25.34
C VAL A 255 -12.18 4.50 25.96
N GLY A 256 -12.11 5.83 25.91
CA GLY A 256 -13.03 6.72 26.63
C GLY A 256 -13.02 6.43 28.13
N THR A 257 -14.17 6.00 28.66
CA THR A 257 -14.32 5.66 30.09
C THR A 257 -14.20 4.17 30.39
N THR A 258 -13.92 3.34 29.38
CA THR A 258 -13.86 1.88 29.54
C THR A 258 -12.41 1.43 29.62
N ASP A 259 -12.05 0.77 30.72
CA ASP A 259 -10.71 0.23 30.91
C ASP A 259 -10.38 -0.88 29.91
N SER A 260 -9.09 -0.98 29.58
CA SER A 260 -8.53 -2.11 28.84
C SER A 260 -8.62 -3.41 29.66
N ASN A 261 -8.66 -4.55 28.98
CA ASN A 261 -8.68 -5.85 29.65
C ASN A 261 -7.31 -6.16 30.30
N SER A 262 -7.30 -6.66 31.54
CA SER A 262 -6.05 -7.03 32.26
C SER A 262 -5.25 -8.11 31.54
N SER A 263 -5.88 -8.95 30.71
CA SER A 263 -5.19 -9.92 29.87
C SER A 263 -4.37 -9.30 28.72
N TRP A 264 -4.45 -7.98 28.52
CA TRP A 264 -3.75 -7.25 27.45
C TRP A 264 -2.52 -6.47 27.95
N GLU A 265 -2.12 -6.60 29.21
CA GLU A 265 -0.92 -5.93 29.75
C GLU A 265 0.37 -6.25 28.95
N ALA A 266 0.43 -7.41 28.32
CA ALA A 266 1.54 -7.80 27.44
C ALA A 266 1.45 -7.21 26.02
N TRP A 267 0.32 -6.62 25.64
CA TRP A 267 0.13 -6.09 24.30
C TRP A 267 0.89 -4.79 24.10
N VAL A 268 1.48 -4.69 22.91
CA VAL A 268 1.94 -3.42 22.34
C VAL A 268 0.87 -2.94 21.38
N CYS A 269 0.46 -1.70 21.54
CA CYS A 269 -0.59 -1.04 20.78
C CYS A 269 -0.01 0.24 20.15
N PRO A 270 -0.04 0.37 18.81
CA PRO A 270 0.21 1.63 18.15
C PRO A 270 -0.90 2.64 18.44
N HIS A 271 -0.53 3.82 18.94
CA HIS A 271 -1.38 4.99 19.09
C HIS A 271 -0.91 6.08 18.13
N ILE A 272 -1.80 6.51 17.24
CA ILE A 272 -1.52 7.50 16.20
C ILE A 272 -1.87 8.89 16.74
N TYR A 273 -0.88 9.76 16.93
CA TYR A 273 -1.07 11.08 17.53
C TYR A 273 -1.47 12.10 16.47
N GLY A 274 -2.78 12.19 16.26
CA GLY A 274 -3.40 13.05 15.25
C GLY A 274 -4.65 12.41 14.65
N GLY A 275 -5.38 13.21 13.87
CA GLY A 275 -6.47 12.69 13.04
C GLY A 275 -5.93 12.00 11.79
N ILE A 276 -6.70 11.05 11.25
CA ILE A 276 -6.35 10.33 10.04
C ILE A 276 -6.81 11.15 8.83
N PRO A 277 -5.91 11.66 7.97
CA PRO A 277 -6.31 12.43 6.79
C PRO A 277 -7.07 11.54 5.81
N THR A 278 -8.28 11.95 5.44
CA THR A 278 -9.15 11.21 4.51
C THR A 278 -8.94 11.60 3.04
N HIS A 279 -8.42 12.81 2.80
CA HIS A 279 -8.26 13.41 1.47
C HIS A 279 -6.84 13.29 0.90
N ILE A 280 -5.93 12.57 1.58
CA ILE A 280 -4.54 12.41 1.14
C ILE A 280 -4.31 10.97 0.70
N ASP A 281 -3.97 10.81 -0.58
CA ASP A 281 -3.67 9.52 -1.19
C ASP A 281 -2.52 8.80 -0.50
N GLY A 282 -2.65 7.47 -0.37
CA GLY A 282 -1.63 6.60 0.20
C GLY A 282 -1.59 6.56 1.73
N ILE A 283 -2.40 7.35 2.43
CA ILE A 283 -2.61 7.20 3.88
C ILE A 283 -3.41 5.93 4.15
N VAL A 284 -4.62 5.85 3.59
CA VAL A 284 -5.45 4.65 3.62
C VAL A 284 -5.16 3.84 2.37
N THR A 285 -4.64 2.63 2.54
CA THR A 285 -4.23 1.77 1.42
C THR A 285 -5.27 0.72 1.07
N LYS A 286 -6.12 0.32 2.03
CA LYS A 286 -7.24 -0.63 1.86
C LYS A 286 -8.34 -0.31 2.88
N THR A 287 -9.60 -0.60 2.55
CA THR A 287 -10.75 -0.55 3.47
C THR A 287 -11.46 -1.90 3.41
N PHE A 288 -11.78 -2.44 4.58
CA PHE A 288 -12.39 -3.75 4.76
C PHE A 288 -13.71 -3.62 5.49
N ARG A 289 -14.70 -4.42 5.09
CA ARG A 289 -15.98 -4.54 5.80
C ARG A 289 -15.77 -5.35 7.09
N MET A 290 -16.41 -4.93 8.18
CA MET A 290 -16.52 -5.76 9.38
C MET A 290 -17.89 -6.41 9.44
N GLU A 291 -17.92 -7.72 9.70
CA GLU A 291 -19.17 -8.46 9.86
C GLU A 291 -19.62 -8.45 11.32
N ARG A 292 -20.92 -8.28 11.51
CA ARG A 292 -21.54 -8.21 12.84
C ARG A 292 -22.81 -9.04 12.87
N GLU A 293 -23.09 -9.62 14.03
CA GLU A 293 -24.37 -10.23 14.32
C GLU A 293 -25.43 -9.18 14.67
N PRO A 294 -26.73 -9.52 14.54
CA PRO A 294 -27.83 -8.62 14.95
C PRO A 294 -27.79 -8.20 16.42
N ASP A 295 -27.14 -8.96 17.29
CA ASP A 295 -26.97 -8.64 18.71
C ASP A 295 -25.81 -7.66 19.00
N GLY A 296 -25.06 -7.28 17.96
CA GLY A 296 -23.95 -6.33 18.01
C GLY A 296 -22.57 -6.96 18.10
N ALA A 297 -22.45 -8.30 18.21
CA ALA A 297 -21.17 -8.99 18.23
C ALA A 297 -20.41 -8.82 16.90
N PHE A 298 -19.10 -8.61 16.96
CA PHE A 298 -18.21 -8.53 15.80
C PHE A 298 -17.64 -9.92 15.49
N LEU A 299 -17.80 -10.35 14.24
CA LEU A 299 -17.45 -11.69 13.78
C LEU A 299 -16.08 -11.72 13.09
N SER A 300 -15.91 -10.90 12.06
CA SER A 300 -14.75 -10.95 11.17
C SER A 300 -14.48 -9.60 10.51
N ILE A 301 -13.27 -9.45 9.99
CA ILE A 301 -12.88 -8.42 9.03
C ILE A 301 -12.70 -9.13 7.69
N VAL A 302 -13.61 -8.88 6.76
CA VAL A 302 -13.66 -9.59 5.48
C VAL A 302 -12.34 -9.42 4.73
N GLY A 303 -11.67 -10.53 4.42
CA GLY A 303 -10.38 -10.57 3.73
C GLY A 303 -9.15 -10.40 4.63
N LEU A 304 -9.31 -10.27 5.96
CA LEU A 304 -8.21 -10.15 6.91
C LEU A 304 -8.25 -11.16 8.05
N THR A 305 -9.43 -11.47 8.56
CA THR A 305 -9.61 -12.37 9.71
C THR A 305 -10.67 -13.43 9.45
N ASP A 306 -10.94 -13.72 8.19
CA ASP A 306 -11.87 -14.79 7.81
C ASP A 306 -11.33 -16.11 8.36
N VAL A 307 -12.16 -16.84 9.09
CA VAL A 307 -11.88 -18.19 9.63
C VAL A 307 -12.71 -19.20 8.87
#